data_AF-A0A9R0ZQP2-F1
#
_entry.id   AF-A0A9R0ZQP2-F1
#
_cell.length_a   1.000
_cell.length_b   1.000
_cell.length_c   1.000
_cell.angle_alpha   90.00
_cell.angle_beta   90.00
_cell.angle_gamma   90.00
#
_symmetry.space_group_name_H-M   'P 1'
#
loop_
_entity.id
_entity.type
_entity.pdbx_description
1 polymer ?
#
loop_
_entity_poly.entity_id
_entity_poly.type
_entity_poly.pdbx_seq_one_letter_code
_entity_poly.pdbx_strand_id
1 'polypeptide(L)'
;MADAPLYQHHRRYTRELHDVDLHGNHKLHVVCTSKGEDVDKMLSTLRRKLGGMPVKLVGVDVEYTHYMKPQRAEVLQLCVEKECLVYHISAAKDRPMELDKFLMNGEYTFVRFAIEGDKSKLKLSGLEINSDNYIDIQVEWRDPYNKKKFHSLADVAGRMIDIHYHGM
;
A
#
# COMPACT_ATOMS: atom_id res chain seq x y z
N MET A 1 5.23 -0.86 44.61
CA MET A 1 5.48 -2.12 43.86
C MET A 1 4.14 -2.78 43.60
N ALA A 2 3.73 -2.80 42.34
CA ALA A 2 2.69 -3.68 41.83
C ALA A 2 2.88 -3.67 40.30
N ASP A 3 3.84 -4.47 39.83
CA ASP A 3 4.00 -4.78 38.42
C ASP A 3 2.80 -5.62 38.00
N ALA A 4 1.84 -4.98 37.35
CA ALA A 4 0.85 -5.70 36.57
C ALA A 4 1.57 -6.30 35.36
N PRO A 5 1.52 -7.62 35.14
CA PRO A 5 2.09 -8.20 33.94
C PRO A 5 1.23 -7.74 32.76
N LEU A 6 1.72 -6.73 32.03
CA LEU A 6 1.23 -6.41 30.70
C LEU A 6 1.33 -7.70 29.90
N TYR A 7 0.18 -8.32 29.66
CA TYR A 7 0.02 -9.46 28.78
C TYR A 7 0.74 -9.17 27.47
N GLN A 8 1.94 -9.72 27.31
CA GLN A 8 2.55 -9.94 26.00
C GLN A 8 1.73 -11.05 25.34
N HIS A 9 0.51 -10.72 24.92
CA HIS A 9 -0.09 -11.45 23.83
C HIS A 9 0.85 -11.26 22.66
N HIS A 10 1.61 -12.30 22.34
CA HIS A 10 2.28 -12.46 21.06
C HIS A 10 1.18 -12.41 19.98
N ARG A 11 0.76 -11.21 19.58
CA ARG A 11 -0.12 -11.04 18.43
C ARG A 11 0.64 -11.62 17.26
N ARG A 12 0.02 -12.60 16.60
CA ARG A 12 0.52 -13.11 15.33
C ARG A 12 0.27 -11.98 14.32
N TYR A 13 1.30 -11.18 14.05
CA TYR A 13 1.21 -10.03 13.14
C TYR A 13 1.19 -10.45 11.67
N THR A 14 1.58 -11.69 11.36
CA THR A 14 1.38 -12.27 10.04
C THR A 14 0.01 -12.92 9.95
N ARG A 15 -0.78 -12.49 8.96
CA ARG A 15 -2.03 -13.09 8.54
C ARG A 15 -2.07 -13.12 7.02
N GLU A 16 -2.12 -14.32 6.46
CA GLU A 16 -2.41 -14.53 5.06
C GLU A 16 -3.93 -14.65 4.89
N LEU A 17 -4.46 -13.86 3.98
CA LEU A 17 -5.87 -13.76 3.67
C LEU A 17 -6.05 -14.13 2.21
N HIS A 18 -6.48 -15.36 1.99
CA HIS A 18 -7.07 -15.74 0.71
C HIS A 18 -8.51 -15.24 0.69
N ASP A 19 -8.96 -14.84 -0.49
CA ASP A 19 -10.36 -14.50 -0.73
C ASP A 19 -10.88 -13.28 0.03
N VAL A 20 -10.11 -12.18 0.08
CA VAL A 20 -10.67 -10.89 0.49
C VAL A 20 -11.64 -10.43 -0.60
N ASP A 21 -12.93 -10.45 -0.27
CA ASP A 21 -14.00 -10.15 -1.21
C ASP A 21 -13.92 -8.69 -1.69
N LEU A 22 -14.07 -8.52 -3.00
CA LEU A 22 -14.29 -7.27 -3.70
C LEU A 22 -15.64 -7.29 -4.41
N HIS A 23 -16.12 -6.11 -4.81
CA HIS A 23 -17.31 -5.99 -5.66
C HIS A 23 -17.24 -6.88 -6.90
N GLY A 24 -18.39 -7.41 -7.31
CA GLY A 24 -18.52 -8.25 -8.50
C GLY A 24 -17.92 -9.66 -8.35
N ASN A 25 -17.89 -10.20 -7.13
CA ASN A 25 -17.36 -11.55 -6.83
C ASN A 25 -15.85 -11.69 -7.17
N HIS A 26 -15.13 -10.57 -7.21
CA HIS A 26 -13.69 -10.56 -7.31
C HIS A 26 -13.08 -10.82 -5.95
N LYS A 27 -11.87 -11.37 -5.94
CA LYS A 27 -11.18 -11.75 -4.72
C LYS A 27 -9.73 -11.33 -4.78
N LEU A 28 -9.23 -10.77 -3.69
CA LEU A 28 -7.81 -10.47 -3.51
C LEU A 28 -7.14 -11.53 -2.67
N HIS A 29 -5.89 -11.80 -3.02
CA HIS A 29 -4.95 -12.45 -2.14
C HIS A 29 -4.16 -11.37 -1.41
N VAL A 30 -4.22 -11.37 -0.07
CA VAL A 30 -3.60 -10.34 0.77
C VAL A 30 -2.68 -10.98 1.80
N VAL A 31 -1.43 -10.55 1.81
CA VAL A 31 -0.47 -10.91 2.87
C VAL A 31 -0.32 -9.72 3.80
N CYS A 32 -0.89 -9.82 5.01
CA CYS A 32 -0.65 -8.85 6.08
C CYS A 32 0.51 -9.36 6.95
N THR A 33 1.60 -8.61 7.08
CA THR A 33 2.78 -9.09 7.83
C THR A 33 3.63 -7.95 8.38
N SER A 34 4.39 -8.24 9.43
CA SER A 34 5.52 -7.41 9.88
C SER A 34 6.87 -8.12 9.74
N LYS A 35 6.90 -9.34 9.18
CA LYS A 35 8.11 -10.13 9.01
C LYS A 35 8.77 -9.86 7.67
N GLY A 36 10.06 -9.54 7.70
CA GLY A 36 10.85 -9.28 6.48
C GLY A 36 10.82 -10.43 5.47
N GLU A 37 10.94 -11.68 5.95
CA GLU A 37 10.90 -12.87 5.07
C GLU A 37 9.59 -13.00 4.26
N ASP A 38 8.45 -12.66 4.85
CA ASP A 38 7.14 -12.77 4.20
C ASP A 38 6.94 -11.61 3.22
N VAL A 39 7.46 -10.42 3.56
CA VAL A 39 7.53 -9.29 2.64
C VAL A 39 8.36 -9.67 1.41
N ASP A 40 9.56 -10.20 1.58
CA ASP A 40 10.46 -10.54 0.47
C ASP A 40 9.85 -11.63 -0.45
N LYS A 41 9.15 -12.62 0.13
CA LYS A 41 8.38 -13.62 -0.62
C LYS A 41 7.25 -12.96 -1.43
N MET A 42 6.46 -12.08 -0.81
CA MET A 42 5.36 -11.41 -1.51
C MET A 42 5.88 -10.48 -2.61
N LEU A 43 6.94 -9.71 -2.35
CA LEU A 43 7.60 -8.87 -3.36
C LEU A 43 8.10 -9.71 -4.55
N SER A 44 8.61 -10.91 -4.31
CA SER A 44 8.99 -11.84 -5.38
C SER A 44 7.79 -12.27 -6.23
N THR A 45 6.62 -12.49 -5.62
CA THR A 45 5.37 -12.74 -6.34
C THR A 45 4.93 -11.53 -7.17
N LEU A 46 4.96 -10.31 -6.59
CA LEU A 46 4.64 -9.09 -7.33
C LEU A 46 5.58 -8.87 -8.52
N ARG A 47 6.89 -9.09 -8.35
CA ARG A 47 7.88 -9.00 -9.44
C ARG A 47 7.58 -9.97 -10.58
N ARG A 48 7.22 -11.22 -10.27
CA ARG A 48 6.85 -12.21 -11.28
C ARG A 48 5.62 -11.78 -12.07
N LYS A 49 4.62 -11.19 -11.41
CA LYS A 49 3.44 -10.61 -12.07
C LYS A 49 3.83 -9.46 -12.99
N LEU A 50 4.57 -8.48 -12.48
CA LEU A 50 5.04 -7.32 -13.25
C LEU A 50 5.92 -7.72 -14.45
N GLY A 51 6.70 -8.80 -14.34
CA GLY A 51 7.55 -9.29 -15.43
C GLY A 51 6.80 -9.73 -16.69
N GLY A 52 5.51 -10.11 -16.54
CA GLY A 52 4.65 -10.46 -17.68
C GLY A 52 3.85 -9.29 -18.26
N MET A 53 3.96 -8.10 -17.69
CA MET A 53 3.13 -6.95 -18.06
C MET A 53 3.89 -5.99 -18.98
N PRO A 54 3.27 -5.48 -20.06
CA PRO A 54 3.88 -4.46 -20.91
C PRO A 54 4.05 -3.12 -20.18
N VAL A 55 3.16 -2.83 -19.22
CA VAL A 55 3.23 -1.67 -18.34
C VAL A 55 3.21 -2.16 -16.89
N LYS A 56 4.23 -1.78 -16.11
CA LYS A 56 4.48 -2.30 -14.76
C LYS A 56 3.92 -1.35 -13.70
N LEU A 57 2.60 -1.37 -13.55
CA LEU A 57 1.91 -0.53 -12.56
C LEU A 57 1.86 -1.22 -11.20
N VAL A 58 2.17 -0.47 -10.15
CA VAL A 58 2.04 -0.92 -8.75
C VAL A 58 1.15 0.06 -8.01
N GLY A 59 0.01 -0.41 -7.50
CA GLY A 59 -0.83 0.39 -6.60
C GLY A 59 -0.13 0.53 -5.25
N VAL A 60 -0.08 1.76 -4.71
CA VAL A 60 0.54 2.05 -3.42
C VAL A 60 -0.40 2.84 -2.54
N ASP A 61 -0.46 2.44 -1.28
CA ASP A 61 -1.07 3.24 -0.23
C ASP A 61 -0.25 3.17 1.07
N VAL A 62 -0.40 4.17 1.93
CA VAL A 62 0.38 4.28 3.17
C VAL A 62 -0.47 4.86 4.29
N GLU A 63 -0.51 4.16 5.43
CA GLU A 63 -1.17 4.63 6.65
C GLU A 63 -0.17 5.22 7.64
N TYR A 64 -0.63 6.15 8.47
CA TYR A 64 0.23 6.95 9.34
C TYR A 64 -0.16 6.91 10.81
N THR A 65 0.84 7.15 11.66
CA THR A 65 0.63 7.42 13.09
C THR A 65 -0.32 8.63 13.25
N HIS A 66 -1.47 8.47 13.91
CA HIS A 66 -2.42 9.58 14.09
C HIS A 66 -2.00 10.60 15.16
N TYR A 67 -1.46 10.14 16.29
CA TYR A 67 -1.24 10.98 17.48
C TYR A 67 0.22 11.38 17.72
N MET A 68 1.16 10.86 16.93
CA MET A 68 2.58 11.13 17.07
C MET A 68 3.05 12.13 16.01
N LYS A 69 3.82 13.14 16.44
CA LYS A 69 4.43 14.13 15.55
C LYS A 69 5.97 14.04 15.63
N PRO A 70 6.69 14.08 14.50
CA PRO A 70 6.16 14.05 13.14
C PRO A 70 5.50 12.70 12.82
N GLN A 71 4.47 12.72 11.95
CA GLN A 71 3.79 11.49 11.55
C GLN A 71 4.74 10.59 10.78
N ARG A 72 4.66 9.28 11.05
CA ARG A 72 5.45 8.25 10.37
C ARG A 72 4.53 7.25 9.70
N ALA A 73 5.01 6.62 8.64
CA ALA A 73 4.35 5.49 8.00
C ALA A 73 4.31 4.31 8.98
N GLU A 74 3.11 3.81 9.25
CA GLU A 74 2.87 2.62 10.07
C GLU A 74 2.61 1.38 9.22
N VAL A 75 1.90 1.57 8.10
CA VAL A 75 1.56 0.50 7.17
C VAL A 75 1.88 0.95 5.75
N LEU A 76 2.48 0.07 4.97
CA LEU A 76 2.65 0.23 3.53
C LEU A 76 1.84 -0.86 2.83
N GLN A 77 0.94 -0.45 1.93
CA GLN A 77 0.23 -1.35 1.03
C GLN A 77 0.84 -1.29 -0.38
N LEU A 78 1.08 -2.46 -0.98
CA LEU A 78 1.50 -2.60 -2.39
C LEU A 78 0.60 -3.62 -3.08
N CYS A 79 0.02 -3.27 -4.22
CA CYS A 79 -0.85 -4.17 -4.98
C CYS A 79 -0.45 -4.25 -6.45
N VAL A 80 -0.43 -5.47 -7.00
CA VAL A 80 -0.32 -5.75 -8.44
C VAL A 80 -1.40 -6.76 -8.81
N GLU A 81 -2.27 -6.38 -9.74
CA GLU A 81 -3.47 -7.16 -10.08
C GLU A 81 -4.31 -7.52 -8.84
N LYS A 82 -4.33 -8.81 -8.45
CA LYS A 82 -5.09 -9.36 -7.32
C LYS A 82 -4.21 -9.72 -6.12
N GLU A 83 -2.92 -9.43 -6.20
CA GLU A 83 -1.91 -9.76 -5.20
C GLU A 83 -1.55 -8.49 -4.42
N CYS A 84 -1.82 -8.47 -3.11
CA CYS A 84 -1.58 -7.31 -2.26
C CYS A 84 -0.74 -7.66 -1.04
N LEU A 85 0.29 -6.86 -0.79
CA LEU A 85 1.06 -6.85 0.44
C LEU A 85 0.54 -5.73 1.34
N VAL A 86 0.35 -6.04 2.63
CA VAL A 86 0.10 -5.07 3.69
C VAL A 86 1.22 -5.24 4.72
N TYR A 87 2.23 -4.37 4.64
CA TYR A 87 3.43 -4.41 5.46
C TYR A 87 3.30 -3.47 6.67
N HIS A 88 3.23 -4.03 7.87
CA HIS A 88 3.21 -3.29 9.13
C HIS A 88 4.63 -2.87 9.54
N ILE A 89 5.06 -1.71 9.04
CA ILE A 89 6.38 -1.11 9.28
C ILE A 89 6.64 -0.93 10.78
N SER A 90 5.66 -0.40 11.53
CA SER A 90 5.83 -0.09 12.95
C SER A 90 5.96 -1.32 13.86
N ALA A 91 5.50 -2.48 13.39
CA ALA A 91 5.62 -3.76 14.10
C ALA A 91 6.78 -4.63 13.59
N ALA A 92 7.53 -4.16 12.58
CA ALA A 92 8.61 -4.90 11.99
C ALA A 92 9.85 -4.88 12.91
N LYS A 93 10.45 -6.05 13.12
CA LYS A 93 11.70 -6.18 13.88
C LYS A 93 12.92 -6.06 13.00
N ASP A 94 12.79 -6.47 11.75
CA ASP A 94 13.84 -6.54 10.75
C ASP A 94 13.35 -5.86 9.47
N ARG A 95 14.27 -5.19 8.77
CA ARG A 95 13.98 -4.57 7.48
C ARG A 95 14.02 -5.63 6.37
N PRO A 96 12.99 -5.73 5.51
CA PRO A 96 13.01 -6.67 4.39
C PRO A 96 14.14 -6.36 3.42
N MET A 97 14.83 -7.37 2.90
CA MET A 97 16.02 -7.19 2.07
C MET A 97 15.70 -6.61 0.70
N GLU A 98 14.51 -6.92 0.18
CA GLU A 98 14.13 -6.62 -1.20
C GLU A 98 13.23 -5.38 -1.34
N LEU A 99 12.76 -4.82 -0.22
CA LEU A 99 11.80 -3.72 -0.21
C LEU A 99 12.37 -2.45 -0.86
N ASP A 100 13.56 -2.02 -0.47
CA ASP A 100 14.17 -0.79 -1.02
C ASP A 100 14.43 -0.91 -2.53
N LYS A 101 14.95 -2.07 -2.95
CA LYS A 101 15.17 -2.36 -4.38
C LYS A 101 13.86 -2.37 -5.16
N PHE A 102 12.78 -2.87 -4.55
CA PHE A 102 11.47 -2.89 -5.17
C PHE A 102 10.90 -1.47 -5.31
N LEU A 103 10.91 -0.68 -4.23
CA LEU A 103 10.36 0.69 -4.20
C LEU A 103 11.16 1.68 -5.06
N MET A 104 12.45 1.44 -5.25
CA MET A 104 13.32 2.28 -6.08
C MET A 104 13.46 1.79 -7.53
N ASN A 105 12.79 0.70 -7.91
CA ASN A 105 12.93 0.14 -9.25
C ASN A 105 12.39 1.10 -10.33
N GLY A 106 13.28 1.58 -11.20
CA GLY A 106 12.93 2.52 -12.26
C GLY A 106 12.02 1.95 -13.35
N GLU A 107 11.89 0.62 -13.45
CA GLU A 107 10.96 -0.01 -14.38
C GLU A 107 9.50 0.01 -13.91
N TYR A 108 9.24 0.30 -12.63
CA TYR A 108 7.90 0.27 -12.04
C TYR A 108 7.35 1.68 -11.94
N THR A 109 6.08 1.83 -12.31
CA THR A 109 5.34 3.07 -12.12
C THR A 109 4.39 2.90 -10.94
N PHE A 110 4.60 3.68 -9.90
CA PHE A 110 3.78 3.63 -8.70
C PHE A 110 2.54 4.50 -8.85
N VAL A 111 1.36 3.91 -8.67
CA VAL A 111 0.06 4.57 -8.84
C VAL A 111 -0.58 4.78 -7.48
N ARG A 112 -0.98 6.02 -7.19
CA ARG A 112 -1.64 6.37 -5.91
C ARG A 112 -2.50 7.62 -6.05
N PHE A 113 -3.24 7.92 -4.99
CA PHE A 113 -4.00 9.16 -4.87
C PHE A 113 -3.26 10.13 -3.93
N ALA A 114 -2.98 11.35 -4.38
CA ALA A 114 -2.42 12.45 -3.58
C ALA A 114 -1.04 12.16 -2.93
N ILE A 115 0.01 12.10 -3.75
CA ILE A 115 1.34 11.61 -3.33
C ILE A 115 2.13 12.51 -2.36
N GLU A 116 1.91 13.83 -2.39
CA GLU A 116 2.84 14.79 -1.77
C GLU A 116 2.93 14.65 -0.25
N GLY A 117 1.80 14.33 0.40
CA GLY A 117 1.76 14.12 1.85
C GLY A 117 2.53 12.88 2.31
N ASP A 118 2.86 11.97 1.41
CA ASP A 118 3.19 10.61 1.75
C ASP A 118 4.70 10.35 1.61
N LYS A 119 5.34 11.03 0.65
CA LYS A 119 6.80 11.04 0.45
C LYS A 119 7.55 11.39 1.74
N SER A 120 7.13 12.47 2.40
CA SER A 120 7.78 12.96 3.62
C SER A 120 7.65 11.96 4.78
N LYS A 121 6.47 11.34 4.93
CA LYS A 121 6.19 10.39 6.03
C LYS A 121 6.88 9.04 5.82
N LEU A 122 6.95 8.56 4.58
CA LEU A 122 7.75 7.38 4.22
C LEU A 122 9.23 7.61 4.52
N LYS A 123 9.78 8.77 4.12
CA LYS A 123 11.19 9.12 4.37
C LYS A 123 11.53 9.16 5.86
N LEU A 124 10.64 9.70 6.69
CA LEU A 124 10.78 9.68 8.16
C LEU A 124 10.72 8.26 8.77
N SER A 125 10.19 7.30 8.02
CA SER A 125 10.14 5.88 8.38
C SER A 125 11.30 5.10 7.77
N GLY A 126 12.25 5.82 7.16
CA GLY A 126 13.41 5.26 6.51
C GLY A 126 13.11 4.57 5.19
N LEU A 127 11.94 4.79 4.57
CA LEU A 127 11.58 4.22 3.26
C LEU A 127 11.52 5.34 2.22
N GLU A 128 11.84 5.00 0.98
CA GLU A 128 11.74 5.91 -0.15
C GLU A 128 11.11 5.16 -1.33
N ILE A 129 10.26 5.86 -2.07
CA ILE A 129 9.65 5.37 -3.31
C ILE A 129 10.20 6.23 -4.43
N ASN A 130 10.52 5.60 -5.55
CA ASN A 130 11.03 6.28 -6.73
C ASN A 130 10.12 7.47 -7.09
N SER A 131 10.64 8.69 -6.91
CA SER A 131 9.91 9.93 -7.15
C SER A 131 9.80 10.30 -8.62
N ASP A 132 10.52 9.61 -9.49
CA ASP A 132 10.61 9.95 -10.91
C ASP A 132 9.61 9.14 -11.74
N ASN A 133 9.11 8.02 -11.19
CA ASN A 133 8.20 7.13 -11.88
C ASN A 133 6.92 6.85 -11.07
N TYR A 134 6.04 7.85 -10.99
CA TYR A 134 4.74 7.73 -10.32
C TYR A 134 3.61 8.37 -11.14
N ILE A 135 2.39 7.92 -10.86
CA ILE A 135 1.14 8.51 -11.34
C ILE A 135 0.32 8.92 -10.12
N ASP A 136 0.06 10.22 -9.99
CA ASP A 136 -0.92 10.73 -9.03
C ASP A 136 -2.29 10.83 -9.71
N ILE A 137 -3.18 9.90 -9.38
CA ILE A 137 -4.54 9.84 -9.92
C ILE A 137 -5.28 11.17 -9.72
N GLN A 138 -5.05 11.86 -8.59
CA GLN A 138 -5.72 13.13 -8.31
C GLN A 138 -5.29 14.23 -9.30
N VAL A 139 -4.04 14.20 -9.75
CA VAL A 139 -3.46 15.17 -10.68
C VAL A 139 -3.82 14.81 -12.11
N GLU A 140 -3.67 13.55 -12.48
CA GLU A 140 -3.83 13.07 -13.86
C GLU A 140 -5.30 13.00 -14.28
N TRP A 141 -6.20 12.59 -13.38
CA TRP A 141 -7.58 12.29 -13.75
C TRP A 141 -8.56 13.38 -13.33
N ARG A 142 -9.58 13.58 -14.16
CA ARG A 142 -10.70 14.49 -13.92
C ARG A 142 -12.01 13.75 -14.10
N ASP A 143 -13.03 14.20 -13.38
CA ASP A 143 -14.38 13.69 -13.60
C ASP A 143 -14.78 13.96 -15.07
N PRO A 144 -15.16 12.91 -15.81
CA PRO A 144 -15.37 13.00 -17.26
C PRO A 144 -16.58 13.87 -17.60
N TYR A 145 -17.51 14.06 -16.67
CA TYR A 145 -18.72 14.85 -16.85
C TYR A 145 -18.52 16.31 -16.45
N ASN A 146 -17.97 16.57 -15.27
CA ASN A 146 -17.97 17.92 -14.70
C ASN A 146 -16.61 18.64 -14.76
N LYS A 147 -15.53 18.01 -15.22
CA LYS A 147 -14.25 18.72 -15.37
C LYS A 147 -13.38 18.73 -14.13
N LYS A 148 -13.94 18.41 -12.96
CA LYS A 148 -13.32 18.68 -11.66
C LYS A 148 -12.35 17.58 -11.25
N LYS A 149 -11.46 17.94 -10.32
CA LYS A 149 -10.62 16.97 -9.60
C LYS A 149 -11.50 16.13 -8.68
N PHE A 150 -11.11 14.88 -8.49
CA PHE A 150 -11.69 14.04 -7.45
C PHE A 150 -11.20 14.45 -6.06
N HIS A 151 -12.05 14.28 -5.06
CA HIS A 151 -11.73 14.60 -3.67
C HIS A 151 -11.16 13.42 -2.90
N SER A 152 -11.54 12.20 -3.30
CA SER A 152 -11.06 10.95 -2.71
C SER A 152 -10.82 9.86 -3.76
N LEU A 153 -10.06 8.83 -3.38
CA LEU A 153 -9.91 7.62 -4.19
C LEU A 153 -11.24 6.86 -4.35
N ALA A 154 -12.12 6.89 -3.34
CA ALA A 154 -13.46 6.33 -3.41
C ALA A 154 -14.32 7.03 -4.47
N ASP A 155 -14.23 8.36 -4.61
CA ASP A 155 -14.92 9.08 -5.68
C ASP A 155 -14.42 8.65 -7.07
N VAL A 156 -13.11 8.44 -7.22
CA VAL A 156 -12.53 7.93 -8.47
C VAL A 156 -13.11 6.54 -8.77
N ALA A 157 -13.04 5.62 -7.82
CA ALA A 157 -13.53 4.25 -8.00
C ALA A 157 -15.04 4.22 -8.27
N GLY A 158 -15.81 5.02 -7.54
CA GLY A 158 -17.25 5.20 -7.71
C GLY A 158 -17.63 5.70 -9.10
N ARG A 159 -16.79 6.55 -9.68
CA ARG A 159 -17.01 7.14 -11.01
C ARG A 159 -16.49 6.27 -12.16
N MET A 160 -15.38 5.56 -11.96
CA MET A 160 -14.62 4.90 -13.02
C MET A 160 -14.82 3.38 -13.07
N ILE A 161 -15.10 2.75 -11.93
CA ILE A 161 -15.19 1.30 -11.81
C ILE A 161 -16.65 0.90 -11.64
N ASP A 162 -17.27 1.31 -10.53
CA ASP A 162 -18.67 0.98 -10.24
C ASP A 162 -19.21 1.91 -9.14
N ILE A 163 -20.51 2.24 -9.23
CA ILE A 163 -21.20 3.08 -8.23
C ILE A 163 -21.16 2.48 -6.81
N HIS A 164 -20.95 1.17 -6.67
CA HIS A 164 -20.74 0.49 -5.40
C HIS A 164 -19.67 1.16 -4.53
N TYR A 165 -18.64 1.75 -5.14
CA TYR A 165 -17.55 2.42 -4.44
C TYR A 165 -17.85 3.87 -4.06
N HIS A 166 -19.01 4.40 -4.43
CA HIS A 166 -19.35 5.79 -4.16
C HIS A 166 -19.63 6.02 -2.66
N GLY A 167 -18.85 6.91 -2.03
CA GLY A 167 -19.04 7.29 -0.63
C GLY A 167 -18.52 6.29 0.41
N MET A 168 -17.73 5.29 -0.01
CA MET A 168 -16.92 4.47 0.90
C MET A 168 -15.72 5.23 1.47
#